data_AF-A0A165FTT0-F1
#
_entry.id   AF-A0A165FTT0-F1
#
_cell.length_a   1.000
_cell.length_b   1.000
_cell.length_c   1.000
_cell.angle_alpha   90.00
_cell.angle_beta   90.00
_cell.angle_gamma   90.00
#
_symmetry.space_group_name_H-M   'P 1'
#
loop_
_entity.id
_entity.type
_entity.pdbx_description
1 polymer ?
#
loop_
_entity_poly.entity_id
_entity_poly.type
_entity_poly.pdbx_seq_one_letter_code
_entity_poly.pdbx_strand_id
1 'polypeptide(L)' 'MKVQAAPGIQVPKEDQPREFITSACAVEVPRSAYYLRIVADGDLIDVDAAASAKSSVKAKGDA' A
#
# COMPACT_ATOMS: atom_id res chain seq x y z
N MET A 1 -2.44 -4.79 -8.96
CA MET A 1 -1.59 -4.90 -7.76
C MET A 1 -2.44 -4.50 -6.58
N LYS A 2 -2.38 -5.26 -5.49
CA LYS A 2 -3.15 -4.94 -4.30
C LYS A 2 -2.36 -4.00 -3.39
N VAL A 3 -2.90 -2.82 -3.11
CA VAL A 3 -2.22 -1.80 -2.32
C VAL A 3 -3.07 -1.30 -1.15
N GLN A 4 -2.40 -0.76 -0.14
CA GLN A 4 -3.01 -0.10 0.99
C GLN A 4 -2.21 1.17 1.33
N ALA A 5 -2.87 2.24 1.78
CA ALA A 5 -2.15 3.46 2.18
C ALA A 5 -1.39 3.25 3.49
N ALA A 6 -0.28 3.98 3.65
CA ALA A 6 0.45 4.00 4.90
C ALA A 6 -0.45 4.50 6.05
N PRO A 7 -0.20 4.06 7.29
CA PRO A 7 -1.01 4.47 8.44
C PRO A 7 -1.06 6.00 8.60
N GLY A 8 -2.27 6.54 8.78
CA GLY A 8 -2.46 7.96 9.03
C GLY A 8 -2.53 8.85 7.78
N ILE A 9 -2.40 8.28 6.58
CA ILE A 9 -2.56 9.02 5.32
C ILE A 9 -3.64 8.42 4.43
N GLN A 10 -4.07 9.21 3.45
CA GLN A 10 -5.03 8.82 2.43
C GLN A 10 -4.48 9.21 1.06
N VAL A 11 -4.49 8.26 0.14
CA VAL A 11 -3.94 8.46 -1.21
C VAL A 11 -5.10 8.50 -2.21
N PRO A 12 -5.27 9.58 -2.99
CA PRO A 12 -6.32 9.64 -4.01
C PRO A 12 -6.07 8.60 -5.11
N LYS A 13 -7.14 8.09 -5.72
CA LYS A 13 -7.01 7.22 -6.90
C LYS A 13 -6.69 8.04 -8.14
N GLU A 14 -5.86 7.48 -9.02
CA GLU A 14 -5.39 8.08 -10.28
C GLU A 14 -6.55 8.62 -11.13
N ASP A 15 -7.56 7.80 -11.39
CA ASP A 15 -8.71 8.16 -12.22
C ASP A 15 -9.87 8.78 -11.43
N GLN A 16 -9.83 8.71 -10.09
CA GLN A 16 -10.94 9.09 -9.23
C GLN A 16 -10.42 9.86 -8.00
N PRO A 17 -10.13 11.16 -8.13
CA PRO A 17 -9.53 11.95 -7.05
C PRO A 17 -10.44 12.16 -5.84
N ARG A 18 -11.73 11.81 -5.94
CA ARG A 18 -12.67 11.82 -4.81
C ARG A 18 -12.70 10.50 -4.03
N GLU A 19 -12.08 9.45 -4.57
CA GLU A 19 -11.93 8.17 -3.89
C GLU A 19 -10.51 8.04 -3.37
N PHE A 20 -10.41 7.60 -2.11
CA PHE A 20 -9.14 7.48 -1.42
C PHE A 20 -8.85 6.03 -1.05
N ILE A 21 -7.60 5.63 -1.27
CA ILE A 21 -7.01 4.43 -0.71
C ILE A 21 -6.59 4.78 0.72
N THR A 22 -7.03 3.97 1.68
CA THR A 22 -6.77 4.19 3.11
C THR A 22 -6.06 2.98 3.69
N SER A 23 -5.48 3.13 4.88
CA SER A 23 -4.85 2.02 5.61
C SER A 23 -5.84 1.00 6.17
N ALA A 24 -7.16 1.21 6.00
CA ALA A 24 -8.19 0.32 6.55
C ALA A 24 -8.50 -0.86 5.62
N CYS A 25 -8.46 -0.64 4.29
CA CYS A 25 -8.82 -1.66 3.31
C CYS A 25 -7.82 -1.67 2.15
N ALA A 26 -7.33 -2.86 1.82
CA ALA A 26 -6.46 -3.07 0.67
C ALA A 26 -7.30 -3.13 -0.61
N VAL A 27 -6.87 -2.41 -1.64
CA VAL A 27 -7.64 -2.18 -2.87
C VAL A 27 -6.82 -2.65 -4.07
N GLU A 28 -7.50 -3.26 -5.04
CA GLU A 28 -6.87 -3.66 -6.30
C GLU A 28 -6.76 -2.45 -7.23
N VAL A 29 -5.54 -2.12 -7.68
CA VAL A 29 -5.28 -1.00 -8.58
C VAL A 29 -4.45 -1.44 -9.80
N PRO A 30 -4.56 -0.73 -10.94
CA PRO A 30 -3.66 -0.92 -12.07
C PRO A 30 -2.20 -0.70 -11.66
N ARG A 31 -1.28 -1.42 -12.28
CA ARG A 31 0.17 -1.18 -12.11
C ARG A 31 0.61 -0.02 -13.01
N SER A 32 0.13 1.18 -12.69
CA SER A 32 0.48 2.42 -13.39
C SER A 32 1.69 3.09 -12.76
N ALA A 33 2.29 4.04 -13.49
CA ALA A 33 3.41 4.84 -12.98
C ALA A 33 3.02 5.64 -11.73
N TYR A 34 1.75 6.09 -11.64
CA TYR A 34 1.22 6.81 -10.50
C TYR A 34 1.33 5.99 -9.21
N TYR A 35 0.74 4.79 -9.17
CA TYR A 35 0.77 3.97 -7.96
C TYR A 35 2.18 3.47 -7.62
N LEU A 36 2.99 3.14 -8.63
CA LEU A 36 4.38 2.72 -8.42
C LEU A 36 5.23 3.83 -7.77
N ARG A 37 5.02 5.09 -8.15
CA ARG A 37 5.70 6.24 -7.55
C ARG A 37 5.38 6.36 -6.07
N ILE A 38 4.09 6.27 -5.73
CA ILE A 38 3.61 6.43 -4.35
C ILE A 38 4.04 5.23 -3.48
N VAL A 39 4.14 4.04 -4.06
CA VAL A 39 4.76 2.89 -3.38
C VAL A 39 6.25 3.14 -3.12
N ALA A 40 6.98 3.70 -4.09
CA ALA A 40 8.40 4.05 -3.91
C ALA A 40 8.61 5.16 -2.88
N ASP A 41 7.68 6.11 -2.77
CA ASP A 41 7.70 7.18 -1.78
C ASP A 41 7.32 6.67 -0.37
N GLY A 42 6.73 5.46 -0.27
CA GLY A 42 6.34 4.82 0.99
C GLY A 42 4.92 5.13 1.46
N ASP A 43 4.18 5.93 0.68
CA ASP A 43 2.81 6.33 0.98
C ASP A 43 1.79 5.22 0.64
N LEU A 44 2.13 4.32 -0.30
CA LEU A 44 1.39 3.10 -0.57
C LEU A 44 2.24 1.87 -0.26
N ILE A 45 1.59 0.86 0.29
CA ILE A 45 2.17 -0.43 0.61
C ILE A 45 1.58 -1.45 -0.35
N ASP A 46 2.43 -2.07 -1.17
CA ASP A 46 2.04 -3.23 -1.98
C ASP A 46 1.81 -4.43 -1.05
N VAL A 47 0.55 -4.82 -0.90
CA VAL A 47 0.09 -5.87 0.01
C VAL A 47 0.48 -7.26 -0.51
N ASP A 48 0.52 -7.44 -1.84
CA ASP A 48 0.94 -8.71 -2.45
C ASP A 48 2.44 -8.93 -2.21
N ALA A 49 3.25 -7.88 -2.41
CA ALA A 49 4.67 -7.90 -2.10
C ALA A 49 4.92 -8.03 -0.59
N ALA A 50 4.19 -7.28 0.24
CA ALA A 50 4.34 -7.33 1.70
C ALA A 50 3.92 -8.69 2.27
N ALA A 51 2.95 -9.40 1.70
CA ALA A 51 2.59 -10.75 2.14
C ALA A 51 3.76 -11.73 1.96
N SER A 52 4.51 -11.60 0.85
CA SER A 52 5.72 -12.39 0.61
C SER A 52 6.86 -12.05 1.59
N ALA A 53 6.96 -10.78 2.01
CA ALA A 53 7.98 -10.32 2.96
C ALA A 53 7.61 -10.57 4.44
N LYS A 54 6.32 -10.58 4.78
CA LYS A 54 5.84 -10.84 6.16
C LYS A 54 5.90 -12.33 6.55
N SER A 55 6.10 -13.24 5.59
CA SER A 55 6.42 -14.63 5.92
C SER A 55 7.82 -14.79 6.52
N SER A 56 8.70 -13.78 6.36
CA SER A 56 10.05 -13.74 6.95
C SER A 56 10.22 -12.70 8.06
N VAL A 57 9.21 -11.87 8.35
CA VAL A 57 9.18 -10.86 9.44
C VAL A 57 8.03 -11.14 10.42
N LYS A 58 8.09 -12.29 11.10
CA LYS A 58 7.51 -12.45 12.46
C LYS A 58 8.53 -13.14 13.37
N ALA A 59 9.75 -12.62 13.35
CA ALA A 59 10.85 -13.00 14.24
C ALA A 59 11.72 -11.77 14.60
N LYS A 60 11.09 -10.75 15.20
CA LYS A 60 11.69 -9.62 15.94
C LYS A 60 10.50 -8.72 16.33
N GLY A 61 10.08 -8.51 17.57
CA GLY A 61 10.70 -8.65 18.88
C GLY A 61 10.26 -7.40 19.65
N ASP A 62 9.35 -7.56 20.61
CA ASP A 62 9.22 -6.65 21.75
C ASP A 62 9.35 -7.52 23.00
N ALA A 63 10.23 -7.07 23.89
CA ALA A 63 10.75 -7.75 25.06
C ALA A 63 10.26 -7.03 26.32
#